data_AF-H3SI12-F1
#
_entry.id   AF-H3SI12-F1
#
_cell.length_a   1.000
_cell.length_b   1.000
_cell.length_c   1.000
_cell.angle_alpha   90.00
_cell.angle_beta   90.00
_cell.angle_gamma   90.00
#
_symmetry.space_group_name_H-M   'P 1'
#
loop_
_entity.id
_entity.type
_entity.pdbx_description
1 polymer ?
#
loop_
_entity_poly.entity_id
_entity_poly.type
_entity_poly.pdbx_seq_one_letter_code
_entity_poly.pdbx_strand_id
1 'polypeptide(L)' 'MDCPVCSGNGDLDCFKCMSPMAEGQEHHDCPLCEGRRVLPCSRCSGNGYLEQEA' A
#
# COMPACT_ATOMS: atom_id res chain seq x y z
N MET A 1 16.58 -4.17 -10.07
CA MET A 1 15.51 -4.99 -10.68
C MET A 1 14.17 -4.44 -10.23
N ASP A 2 13.14 -4.41 -11.07
CA ASP A 2 11.81 -3.98 -10.62
C ASP A 2 11.35 -4.88 -9.45
N CYS A 3 10.66 -4.28 -8.49
CA CYS A 3 10.14 -5.05 -7.37
C CYS A 3 8.95 -5.88 -7.86
N PRO A 4 9.00 -7.22 -7.84
CA PRO A 4 7.95 -8.06 -8.40
C PRO A 4 6.65 -8.01 -7.60
N VAL A 5 6.70 -7.48 -6.37
CA VAL A 5 5.53 -7.39 -5.47
C VAL A 5 4.63 -6.22 -5.86
N CYS A 6 5.23 -5.07 -6.20
CA CYS A 6 4.50 -3.89 -6.67
C CYS A 6 4.66 -3.69 -8.18
N SER A 7 5.24 -4.65 -8.90
CA SER A 7 5.52 -4.57 -10.35
C SER A 7 6.19 -3.26 -10.77
N GLY A 8 7.15 -2.77 -9.98
CA GLY A 8 7.84 -1.50 -10.27
C GLY A 8 7.16 -0.23 -9.74
N ASN A 9 5.95 -0.29 -9.19
CA ASN A 9 5.18 0.91 -8.81
C ASN A 9 5.72 1.60 -7.55
N GLY A 10 6.13 0.80 -6.56
CA GLY A 10 6.59 1.28 -5.25
C GLY A 10 5.50 1.26 -4.19
N ASP A 11 4.24 1.33 -4.59
CA ASP A 11 3.07 1.18 -3.72
C ASP A 11 2.18 -0.01 -4.10
N LEU A 12 1.34 -0.40 -3.15
CA LEU A 12 0.34 -1.46 -3.25
C LEU A 12 -1.01 -0.89 -2.87
N ASP A 13 -2.05 -1.29 -3.60
CA ASP A 13 -3.41 -0.88 -3.29
C ASP A 13 -3.86 -1.49 -1.95
N CYS A 14 -4.43 -0.64 -1.09
CA CYS A 14 -4.85 -1.04 0.23
C CYS A 14 -6.27 -1.60 0.20
N PHE A 15 -6.43 -2.77 -0.43
CA PHE A 15 -7.72 -3.46 -0.63
C PHE A 15 -8.54 -3.67 0.65
N LYS A 16 -7.89 -3.82 1.81
CA LYS A 16 -8.57 -3.94 3.10
C LYS A 16 -9.41 -2.71 3.47
N CYS A 17 -9.06 -1.54 2.94
CA CYS A 17 -9.76 -0.28 3.21
C CYS A 17 -10.71 0.12 2.07
N MET A 18 -10.73 -0.64 0.95
CA MET A 18 -11.70 -0.46 -0.13
C MET A 18 -13.05 -1.14 0.16
N SER A 19 -13.18 -1.85 1.29
CA SER A 19 -14.48 -2.39 1.69
C SER A 19 -15.44 -1.23 1.90
N PRO A 20 -16.63 -1.25 1.26
CA PRO A 20 -17.61 -0.19 1.45
C PRO A 20 -18.00 -0.17 2.93
N MET A 21 -17.66 0.92 3.62
CA MET A 21 -18.07 1.12 5.00
C MET A 21 -19.60 1.16 5.05
N ALA A 22 -20.17 0.44 6.01
CA ALA A 22 -21.61 0.52 6.27
C ALA A 22 -21.95 1.95 6.71
N GLU A 23 -23.04 2.50 6.16
CA GLU A 23 -23.49 3.86 6.48
C GLU A 23 -23.74 4.00 7.99
N GLY A 24 -23.03 4.92 8.65
CA GLY A 24 -23.18 5.21 10.08
C GLY A 24 -21.96 4.92 10.97
N GLN A 25 -20.85 4.40 10.43
CA GLN A 25 -19.59 4.33 11.19
C GLN A 25 -18.80 5.65 11.14
N GLU A 26 -18.31 6.08 12.29
CA GLU A 26 -17.40 7.22 12.43
C GLU A 26 -16.17 7.03 11.54
N HIS A 27 -15.76 8.11 10.84
CA HIS A 27 -14.68 8.12 9.88
C HIS A 27 -13.35 7.89 10.60
N HIS A 28 -12.99 6.63 10.83
CA HIS A 28 -11.65 6.27 11.26
C HIS A 28 -10.82 6.00 10.01
N ASP A 29 -9.82 6.85 9.78
CA ASP A 29 -8.78 6.58 8.78
C ASP A 29 -8.29 5.15 8.95
N CYS A 30 -8.21 4.41 7.84
CA CYS A 30 -7.84 3.01 7.89
C CYS A 30 -6.48 2.88 8.56
N PRO A 31 -6.33 2.19 9.71
CA PRO A 31 -5.09 2.22 10.50
C PRO A 31 -3.89 1.61 9.76
N LEU A 32 -4.16 0.89 8.67
CA LEU A 32 -3.13 0.35 7.79
C LEU A 32 -2.53 1.43 6.87
N CYS A 33 -3.38 2.14 6.13
CA CYS A 33 -2.94 3.11 5.11
C CYS A 33 -3.17 4.58 5.49
N GLU A 34 -3.65 4.83 6.72
CA GLU A 34 -3.92 6.15 7.27
C GLU A 34 -4.77 7.02 6.31
N GLY A 35 -5.79 6.40 5.69
CA GLY A 35 -6.67 7.07 4.72
C GLY A 35 -6.11 7.24 3.30
N ARG A 36 -4.84 6.89 3.04
CA ARG A 36 -4.17 7.11 1.75
C ARG A 36 -4.60 6.15 0.63
N ARG A 37 -5.33 5.08 0.95
CA ARG A 37 -5.76 4.00 0.03
C ARG A 37 -4.64 3.19 -0.64
N VAL A 38 -3.39 3.60 -0.47
CA VAL A 38 -2.20 2.89 -0.92
C VAL A 38 -1.22 2.70 0.23
N LEU A 39 -0.43 1.64 0.15
CA LEU A 39 0.62 1.31 1.11
C LEU A 39 1.96 1.23 0.40
N PRO A 40 3.05 1.74 1.01
CA PRO A 40 4.38 1.53 0.47
C PRO A 40 4.66 0.01 0.41
N CYS A 41 5.19 -0.45 -0.71
CA CYS A 41 5.53 -1.85 -0.90
C CYS A 41 6.61 -2.25 0.11
N SER A 42 6.27 -3.13 1.05
CA SER A 42 7.18 -3.55 2.14
C SER A 42 8.45 -4.23 1.63
N ARG A 43 8.43 -4.72 0.38
CA ARG A 43 9.55 -5.45 -0.21
C ARG A 43 10.64 -4.51 -0.75
N CYS A 44 10.26 -3.37 -1.31
CA CYS A 44 11.20 -2.35 -1.81
C CYS A 44 11.14 -1.05 -1.00
N SER A 45 10.44 -1.06 0.13
CA SER A 45 10.23 0.09 1.02
C SER A 45 9.72 1.35 0.30
N GLY A 46 8.84 1.20 -0.69
CA GLY A 46 8.30 2.34 -1.44
C GLY A 46 9.10 2.75 -2.69
N ASN A 47 10.27 2.17 -2.94
CA ASN A 47 11.14 2.64 -4.04
C ASN A 47 10.73 2.12 -5.42
N GLY A 48 9.96 1.04 -5.50
CA GLY A 48 9.56 0.39 -6.76
C GLY A 48 10.61 -0.55 -7.35
N TYR A 49 11.86 -0.46 -6.91
CA TYR A 49 12.95 -1.35 -7.33
C TYR A 49 13.65 -1.95 -6.12
N LEU A 50 14.17 -3.16 -6.32
CA LEU A 50 15.13 -3.77 -5.40
C LEU A 50 16.53 -3.32 -5.82
N GLU A 51 17.18 -2.57 -4.95
CA GLU A 51 18.62 -2.36 -5.01
C GLU A 51 19.26 -3.72 -4.87
N GLN A 52 20.05 -4.13 -5.88
CA GLN A 52 20.83 -5.35 -5.75
C GLN A 52 21.85 -5.10 -4.64
N GLU A 53 21.76 -5.90 -3.58
CA GLU A 53 22.75 -5.98 -2.53
C GLU A 53 24.10 -6.22 -3.21
N ALA A 54 24.97 -5.21 -3.21
CA ALA A 54 26.29 -5.25 -3.84
C ALA A 54 27.27 -6.13 -3.05
#